data_AF-U7D748-F1
#
_entry.id   AF-U7D748-F1
#
_cell.length_a   1.000
_cell.length_b   1.000
_cell.length_c   1.000
_cell.angle_alpha   90.00
_cell.angle_beta   90.00
_cell.angle_gamma   90.00
#
_symmetry.space_group_name_H-M   'P 1'
#
loop_
_entity.id
_entity.type
_entity.pdbx_description
1 polymer ?
#
loop_
_entity_poly.entity_id
_entity_poly.type
_entity_poly.pdbx_seq_one_letter_code
_entity_poly.pdbx_strand_id
1 'polypeptide(L)'
;MVHFSVNMHTFTTALMTVFLFFSSLLGQGVSLSGRVVDAADSTTVLAGARVSLQGHDLTTETNHDGEFVLEGSISSLISEGAARYQAGEVSLHEAGVQVRPPRSGKYSLALYDTHGRSVYTASGKSRAAGEVQAHSFSLARGVYTVVLSQGSQRWTSRVSTISAGAVAAEQSGEPATLRSSPPSENILKVEREGYHTEYVSLTSLQKHAVTLYVSSQFHLHQGIMASTFWVGQGAGDDNHHISNVPSAWDTEWGDNFGLEDAPQIPRDGDFIPQDARFTGRENPYYIALPYNDYDSVVFDGSNPQHMDAVASLQSEYYHAHNKWLGRQSVFTRAMAPIFDTDEWALRKESAHAIPWKEAENWSGKSMVKGRWVRIRYQGGEWVYAQWLDAGPYHYDDTAYVFGSARPRNEEGSGMDVSPYAGIDISPSVWLKMGVEQDFFDQWGGINDTVDWQFVREEDVPPGPWKHHVSDNKTNWVY
;
A
#
# COMPACT_ATOMS: atom_id res chain seq x y z
N MET A 1 48.04 -70.96 -32.52
CA MET A 1 47.08 -70.60 -31.46
C MET A 1 47.78 -69.62 -30.53
N VAL A 2 47.59 -68.31 -30.74
CA VAL A 2 48.03 -67.27 -29.80
C VAL A 2 46.91 -66.25 -29.77
N HIS A 3 46.16 -66.25 -28.66
CA HIS A 3 45.16 -65.24 -28.34
C HIS A 3 45.88 -63.94 -27.98
N PHE A 4 45.56 -62.84 -28.65
CA PHE A 4 45.81 -61.50 -28.12
C PHE A 4 44.49 -60.94 -27.59
N SER A 5 44.41 -60.83 -26.26
CA SER A 5 43.35 -60.13 -25.55
C SER A 5 43.58 -58.62 -25.71
N VAL A 6 42.60 -57.91 -26.29
CA VAL A 6 42.59 -56.45 -26.34
C VAL A 6 42.00 -55.95 -25.03
N ASN A 7 42.82 -55.28 -24.23
CA ASN A 7 42.44 -54.77 -22.92
C ASN A 7 41.59 -53.49 -23.10
N MET A 8 40.27 -53.62 -22.89
CA MET A 8 39.24 -52.58 -22.98
C MET A 8 39.28 -51.54 -21.82
N HIS A 9 40.47 -51.14 -21.38
CA HIS A 9 40.64 -50.27 -20.20
C HIS A 9 41.35 -48.93 -20.47
N THR A 10 41.83 -48.70 -21.68
CA THR A 10 42.48 -47.42 -22.05
C THR A 10 41.59 -46.48 -22.87
N PHE A 11 40.41 -46.93 -23.32
CA PHE A 11 39.47 -46.09 -24.07
C PHE A 11 38.36 -45.44 -23.22
N THR A 12 38.04 -45.99 -22.05
CA THR A 12 37.00 -45.46 -21.16
C THR A 12 37.48 -44.28 -20.31
N THR A 13 38.75 -44.24 -19.91
CA THR A 13 39.30 -43.14 -19.11
C THR A 13 39.54 -41.86 -19.92
N ALA A 14 39.85 -41.97 -21.22
CA ALA A 14 40.03 -40.80 -22.09
C ALA A 14 38.69 -40.13 -22.44
N LEU A 15 37.63 -40.91 -22.72
CA LEU A 15 36.29 -40.33 -22.97
C LEU A 15 35.65 -39.78 -21.69
N MET A 16 35.88 -40.41 -20.54
CA MET A 16 35.31 -39.98 -19.26
C MET A 16 36.02 -38.75 -18.69
N THR A 17 37.31 -38.54 -19.01
CA THR A 17 38.02 -37.29 -18.66
C THR A 17 37.60 -36.14 -19.58
N VAL A 18 37.27 -36.40 -20.85
CA VAL A 18 36.74 -35.37 -21.76
C VAL A 18 35.27 -35.05 -21.45
N PHE A 19 34.44 -36.00 -21.03
CA PHE A 19 33.06 -35.74 -20.58
C PHE A 19 32.99 -35.05 -19.20
N LEU A 20 33.95 -35.30 -18.31
CA LEU A 20 34.05 -34.61 -17.01
C LEU A 20 34.75 -33.24 -17.10
N PHE A 21 35.49 -32.96 -18.18
CA PHE A 21 35.94 -31.60 -18.50
C PHE A 21 34.91 -30.79 -19.31
N PHE A 22 34.04 -31.43 -20.10
CA PHE A 22 32.96 -30.72 -20.80
C PHE A 22 31.71 -30.46 -19.95
N SER A 23 31.53 -31.16 -18.83
CA SER A 23 30.46 -30.85 -17.86
C SER A 23 30.85 -29.79 -16.82
N SER A 24 32.12 -29.39 -16.73
CA SER A 24 32.57 -28.22 -15.95
C SER A 24 32.78 -26.95 -16.78
N LEU A 25 32.57 -27.03 -18.11
CA LEU A 25 32.62 -25.93 -19.08
C LEU A 25 31.24 -25.53 -19.62
N LEU A 26 30.17 -26.15 -19.12
CA LEU A 26 28.80 -25.69 -19.31
C LEU A 26 28.42 -24.85 -18.10
N GLY A 27 28.34 -23.53 -18.33
CA GLY A 27 28.07 -22.42 -17.41
C GLY A 27 27.64 -22.75 -15.98
N GLN A 28 28.36 -22.20 -15.00
CA GLN A 28 27.82 -22.05 -13.65
C GLN A 28 26.50 -21.26 -13.77
N GLY A 29 25.38 -21.97 -13.72
CA GLY A 29 24.06 -21.34 -13.75
C GLY A 29 23.89 -20.45 -12.53
N VAL A 30 23.37 -19.23 -12.74
CA VAL A 30 22.85 -18.42 -11.65
C VAL A 30 21.52 -19.02 -11.24
N SER A 31 21.35 -19.21 -9.93
CA SER A 31 20.10 -19.62 -9.30
C SER A 31 19.93 -18.72 -8.08
N LEU A 32 19.07 -17.72 -8.23
CA LEU A 32 18.67 -16.83 -7.17
C LEU A 32 17.21 -17.11 -6.84
N SER A 33 16.94 -17.40 -5.58
CA SER A 33 15.56 -17.57 -5.10
C SER A 33 15.26 -16.56 -4.02
N GLY A 34 13.97 -16.35 -3.74
CA GLY A 34 13.58 -15.37 -2.77
C GLY A 34 12.09 -15.18 -2.67
N ARG A 35 11.70 -14.14 -1.96
CA ARG A 35 10.31 -13.74 -1.79
C ARG A 35 10.17 -12.24 -1.97
N VAL A 36 9.08 -11.79 -2.58
CA VAL A 36 8.70 -10.37 -2.65
C VAL A 36 7.60 -10.11 -1.64
N VAL A 37 7.80 -9.12 -0.78
CA VAL A 37 6.86 -8.76 0.29
C VAL A 37 6.60 -7.25 0.30
N ASP A 38 5.47 -6.86 0.88
CA ASP A 38 5.14 -5.46 1.13
C ASP A 38 6.09 -4.86 2.18
N ALA A 39 6.68 -3.71 1.87
CA ALA A 39 7.57 -2.99 2.78
C ALA A 39 6.86 -2.46 4.05
N ALA A 40 5.54 -2.29 4.03
CA ALA A 40 4.78 -1.72 5.15
C ALA A 40 4.64 -2.67 6.36
N ASP A 41 4.54 -3.97 6.13
CA ASP A 41 4.35 -4.96 7.20
C ASP A 41 5.31 -6.16 7.14
N SER A 42 6.08 -6.32 6.05
CA SER A 42 7.01 -7.44 5.79
C SER A 42 6.41 -8.85 5.78
N THR A 43 5.13 -9.00 6.08
CA THR A 43 4.41 -10.28 6.19
C THR A 43 3.48 -10.52 5.01
N THR A 44 2.95 -9.47 4.40
CA THR A 44 2.14 -9.53 3.18
C THR A 44 3.02 -9.93 2.01
N VAL A 45 2.78 -11.12 1.46
CA VAL A 45 3.49 -11.64 0.30
C VAL A 45 2.87 -11.13 -1.00
N LEU A 46 3.69 -10.80 -2.00
CA LEU A 46 3.21 -10.19 -3.24
C LEU A 46 3.33 -11.18 -4.39
N ALA A 47 2.19 -11.78 -4.77
CA ALA A 47 2.08 -12.61 -5.96
C ALA A 47 2.09 -11.78 -7.25
N GLY A 48 2.59 -12.34 -8.35
CA GLY A 48 2.65 -11.68 -9.66
C GLY A 48 3.64 -10.51 -9.75
N ALA A 49 4.54 -10.35 -8.79
CA ALA A 49 5.63 -9.39 -8.86
C ALA A 49 6.68 -9.88 -9.86
N ARG A 50 7.00 -9.07 -10.85
CA ARG A 50 8.03 -9.36 -11.85
C ARG A 50 9.41 -9.00 -11.29
N VAL A 51 10.30 -9.98 -11.24
CA VAL A 51 11.69 -9.83 -10.81
C VAL A 51 12.59 -10.04 -12.02
N SER A 52 13.39 -9.04 -12.38
CA SER A 52 14.30 -9.09 -13.52
C SER A 52 15.72 -8.68 -13.15
N LEU A 53 16.72 -9.32 -13.74
CA LEU A 53 18.13 -8.91 -13.59
C LEU A 53 18.48 -7.90 -14.69
N GLN A 54 18.84 -6.68 -14.30
CA GLN A 54 19.16 -5.62 -15.25
C GLN A 54 20.36 -5.99 -16.14
N GLY A 55 20.29 -5.62 -17.43
CA GLY A 55 21.33 -5.94 -18.41
C GLY A 55 21.34 -7.40 -18.89
N HIS A 56 20.41 -8.23 -18.41
CA HIS A 56 20.28 -9.63 -18.80
C HIS A 56 18.82 -9.93 -19.21
N ASP A 57 18.64 -10.93 -20.09
CA ASP A 57 17.31 -11.43 -20.45
C ASP A 57 16.85 -12.50 -19.44
N LEU A 58 16.83 -12.10 -18.17
CA LEU A 58 16.44 -12.96 -17.06
C LEU A 58 15.34 -12.28 -16.27
N THR A 59 14.15 -12.88 -16.35
CA THR A 59 12.96 -12.42 -15.65
C THR A 59 12.20 -13.62 -15.10
N THR A 60 11.53 -13.41 -13.98
CA THR A 60 10.62 -14.37 -13.35
C THR A 60 9.46 -13.59 -12.71
N GLU A 61 8.41 -14.29 -12.32
CA GLU A 61 7.28 -13.72 -11.60
C GLU A 61 7.05 -14.51 -10.32
N THR A 62 6.63 -13.83 -9.26
CA THR A 62 6.36 -14.48 -7.98
C THR A 62 5.09 -15.34 -8.04
N ASN A 63 5.13 -16.49 -7.36
CA ASN A 63 3.98 -17.36 -7.18
C ASN A 63 2.98 -16.80 -6.14
N HIS A 64 1.95 -17.57 -5.81
CA HIS A 64 0.93 -17.21 -4.81
C HIS A 64 1.47 -16.96 -3.39
N ASP A 65 2.63 -17.54 -3.05
CA ASP A 65 3.34 -17.32 -1.78
C ASP A 65 4.32 -16.14 -1.84
N GLY A 66 4.30 -15.37 -2.94
CA GLY A 66 5.23 -14.30 -3.24
C GLY A 66 6.65 -14.77 -3.54
N GLU A 67 6.87 -16.07 -3.75
CA GLU A 67 8.20 -16.66 -3.97
C GLU A 67 8.59 -16.60 -5.44
N PHE A 68 9.87 -16.34 -5.70
CA PHE A 68 10.44 -16.36 -7.03
C PHE A 68 11.70 -17.22 -7.10
N VAL A 69 11.96 -17.74 -8.29
CA VAL A 69 13.22 -18.38 -8.67
C VAL A 69 13.65 -17.81 -10.01
N LEU A 70 14.87 -17.26 -10.06
CA LEU A 70 15.51 -16.69 -11.23
C LEU A 70 16.68 -17.59 -11.63
N GLU A 71 16.56 -18.28 -12.76
CA GLU A 71 17.55 -19.24 -13.27
C GLU A 71 18.05 -18.86 -14.66
N GLY A 72 19.36 -18.97 -14.89
CA GLY A 72 19.95 -18.66 -16.19
C GLY A 72 21.42 -19.06 -16.33
N SER A 73 21.86 -19.30 -17.56
CA SER A 73 23.29 -19.48 -17.90
C SER A 73 23.92 -18.12 -18.14
N ILE A 74 24.87 -17.72 -17.31
CA ILE A 74 25.50 -16.41 -17.45
C ILE A 74 27.00 -16.60 -17.63
N SER A 75 27.41 -16.69 -18.89
CA SER A 75 28.80 -16.61 -19.31
C SER A 75 29.32 -15.17 -19.21
N SER A 76 29.39 -14.62 -17.99
CA SER A 76 30.19 -13.42 -17.63
C SER A 76 29.94 -12.89 -16.21
N LEU A 77 28.97 -13.41 -15.45
CA LEU A 77 28.80 -12.98 -14.07
C LEU A 77 29.91 -13.58 -13.23
N ILE A 78 30.74 -12.68 -12.70
CA ILE A 78 32.04 -12.93 -12.08
C ILE A 78 33.14 -13.23 -13.13
N SER A 79 33.48 -12.24 -13.96
CA SER A 79 34.92 -11.96 -14.00
C SER A 79 35.24 -11.18 -12.74
N GLU A 80 35.96 -11.79 -11.80
CA GLU A 80 36.90 -11.07 -10.93
C GLU A 80 37.96 -10.39 -11.83
N GLY A 81 37.51 -9.43 -12.64
CA GLY A 81 38.35 -8.62 -13.49
C GLY A 81 38.91 -7.55 -12.59
N ALA A 82 40.17 -7.71 -12.22
CA ALA A 82 41.01 -6.76 -11.48
C ALA A 82 41.07 -5.37 -12.15
N ALA A 83 39.96 -4.63 -12.14
CA ALA A 83 39.88 -3.24 -12.52
C ALA A 83 40.38 -2.40 -11.33
N ARG A 84 41.70 -2.40 -11.13
CA ARG A 84 42.50 -1.47 -10.33
C ARG A 84 41.66 -0.60 -9.38
N TYR A 85 41.38 -1.14 -8.19
CA TYR A 85 40.68 -0.46 -7.12
C TYR A 85 41.40 0.86 -6.77
N GLN A 86 40.81 2.00 -7.15
CA GLN A 86 40.85 3.17 -6.29
C GLN A 86 39.56 3.11 -5.48
N ALA A 87 39.64 2.51 -4.30
CA ALA A 87 38.51 2.41 -3.38
C ALA A 87 38.23 3.81 -2.80
N GLY A 88 36.97 4.25 -2.86
CA GLY A 88 36.51 5.33 -1.99
C GLY A 88 36.20 4.78 -0.60
N GLU A 89 35.95 5.67 0.36
CA GLU A 89 35.46 5.29 1.70
C GLU A 89 34.15 6.00 1.98
N VAL A 90 33.27 5.37 2.77
CA VAL A 90 32.10 6.00 3.37
C VAL A 90 32.00 5.65 4.85
N SER A 91 31.77 6.64 5.70
CA SER A 91 31.44 6.42 7.11
C SER A 91 30.13 7.13 7.47
N LEU A 92 29.33 6.46 8.31
CA LEU A 92 28.16 7.07 8.96
C LEU A 92 28.55 7.65 10.31
N HIS A 93 27.95 8.79 10.64
CA HIS A 93 27.98 9.40 11.97
C HIS A 93 26.56 9.88 12.33
N GLU A 94 26.29 10.12 13.62
CA GLU A 94 24.94 10.51 14.11
C GLU A 94 24.34 11.74 13.39
N ALA A 95 25.18 12.58 12.79
CA ALA A 95 24.78 13.81 12.09
C ALA A 95 24.97 13.77 10.57
N GLY A 96 25.17 12.58 9.96
CA GLY A 96 25.19 12.44 8.49
C GLY A 96 26.20 11.41 7.97
N VAL A 97 26.66 11.63 6.73
CA VAL A 97 27.59 10.74 6.02
C VAL A 97 28.85 11.48 5.61
N GLN A 98 30.00 10.82 5.73
CA GLN A 98 31.26 11.28 5.14
C GLN A 98 31.63 10.35 4.00
N VAL A 99 32.03 10.92 2.86
CA VAL A 99 32.54 10.17 1.71
C VAL A 99 33.93 10.66 1.31
N ARG A 100 34.78 9.75 0.87
CA ARG A 100 36.05 10.03 0.21
C ARG A 100 35.97 9.61 -1.25
N PRO A 101 35.64 10.52 -2.18
CA PRO A 101 35.55 10.17 -3.59
C PRO A 101 36.92 9.70 -4.12
N PRO A 102 36.97 8.60 -4.89
CA PRO A 102 38.22 8.05 -5.39
C PRO A 102 38.91 8.94 -6.44
N ARG A 103 38.20 9.93 -7.01
CA ARG A 103 38.74 10.89 -7.98
C ARG A 103 38.37 12.33 -7.63
N SER A 104 39.20 13.29 -8.04
CA SER A 104 38.83 14.71 -8.08
C SER A 104 37.76 14.95 -9.14
N GLY A 105 36.82 15.84 -8.87
CA GLY A 105 35.74 16.21 -9.80
C GLY A 105 34.36 16.18 -9.15
N LYS A 106 33.33 16.36 -9.97
CA LYS A 106 31.94 16.28 -9.52
C LYS A 106 31.58 14.84 -9.16
N TYR A 107 30.74 14.68 -8.15
CA TYR A 107 30.16 13.40 -7.77
C TYR A 107 28.70 13.56 -7.35
N SER A 108 27.94 12.48 -7.39
CA SER A 108 26.63 12.34 -6.75
C SER A 108 26.65 11.24 -5.72
N LEU A 109 25.84 11.38 -4.69
CA LEU A 109 25.71 10.47 -3.56
C LEU A 109 24.22 10.17 -3.35
N ALA A 110 23.89 8.90 -3.12
CA ALA A 110 22.55 8.48 -2.73
C ALA A 110 22.64 7.45 -1.60
N LEU A 111 21.72 7.53 -0.64
CA LEU A 111 21.49 6.49 0.35
C LEU A 111 20.10 5.91 0.13
N TYR A 112 20.03 4.59 0.22
CA TYR A 112 18.81 3.81 0.13
C TYR A 112 18.61 3.05 1.44
N ASP A 113 17.39 3.03 1.97
CA ASP A 113 17.08 2.15 3.11
C ASP A 113 17.03 0.67 2.68
N THR A 114 16.74 -0.24 3.63
CA THR A 114 16.56 -1.66 3.33
C THR A 114 15.41 -1.96 2.39
N HIS A 115 14.50 -1.00 2.17
CA HIS A 115 13.36 -1.10 1.28
C HIS A 115 13.65 -0.48 -0.10
N GLY A 116 14.90 -0.10 -0.40
CA GLY A 116 15.27 0.46 -1.70
C GLY A 116 14.86 1.93 -1.90
N ARG A 117 14.24 2.56 -0.90
CA ARG A 117 13.80 3.96 -0.99
C ARG A 117 14.98 4.89 -0.81
N SER A 118 15.12 5.87 -1.69
CA SER A 118 16.14 6.91 -1.51
C SER A 118 15.79 7.77 -0.31
N VAL A 119 16.56 7.63 0.76
CA VAL A 119 16.39 8.42 2.00
C VAL A 119 17.25 9.69 1.99
N TYR A 120 18.23 9.75 1.09
CA TYR A 120 19.09 10.91 0.93
C TYR A 120 19.73 10.93 -0.45
N THR A 121 19.81 12.12 -1.06
CA THR A 121 20.63 12.36 -2.25
C THR A 121 21.40 13.67 -2.12
N ALA A 122 22.61 13.70 -2.67
CA ALA A 122 23.43 14.90 -2.71
C ALA A 122 24.35 14.90 -3.92
N SER A 123 24.95 16.05 -4.20
CA SER A 123 26.05 16.18 -5.15
C SER A 123 27.15 17.03 -4.53
N GLY A 124 28.38 16.88 -5.03
CA GLY A 124 29.50 17.67 -4.57
C GLY A 124 30.64 17.70 -5.57
N LYS A 125 31.74 18.35 -5.18
CA LYS A 125 32.94 18.46 -6.00
C LYS A 125 34.18 18.29 -5.12
N SER A 126 34.84 17.15 -5.28
CA SER A 126 36.16 16.93 -4.67
C SER A 126 37.23 17.65 -5.51
N ARG A 127 38.14 18.35 -4.85
CA ARG A 127 39.31 19.02 -5.45
C ARG A 127 40.48 18.05 -5.62
N ALA A 128 40.58 17.03 -4.77
CA ALA A 128 41.58 15.97 -4.85
C ALA A 128 41.01 14.58 -4.52
N ALA A 129 41.53 13.53 -5.15
CA ALA A 129 41.17 12.15 -4.83
C ALA A 129 41.36 11.86 -3.34
N GLY A 130 40.39 11.21 -2.71
CA GLY A 130 40.40 10.88 -1.27
C GLY A 130 40.09 12.04 -0.33
N GLU A 131 39.81 13.25 -0.85
CA GLU A 131 39.37 14.39 -0.05
C GLU A 131 38.03 14.08 0.64
N VAL A 132 37.98 14.28 1.96
CA VAL A 132 36.78 14.05 2.76
C VAL A 132 35.71 15.05 2.36
N GLN A 133 34.50 14.56 2.12
CA GLN A 133 33.33 15.38 1.89
C GLN A 133 32.24 14.99 2.89
N ALA A 134 31.84 15.95 3.72
CA ALA A 134 30.81 15.75 4.74
C ALA A 134 29.45 16.23 4.21
N HIS A 135 28.42 15.42 4.46
CA HIS A 135 27.03 15.69 4.11
C HIS A 135 26.18 15.46 5.35
N SER A 136 25.61 16.53 5.90
CA SER A 136 24.86 16.48 7.15
C SER A 136 23.37 16.25 6.92
N PHE A 137 22.82 15.23 7.58
CA PHE A 137 21.40 14.91 7.60
C PHE A 137 21.11 13.87 8.70
N SER A 138 19.85 13.77 9.12
CA SER A 138 19.42 12.78 10.11
C SER A 138 19.05 11.48 9.43
N LEU A 139 19.62 10.37 9.89
CA LEU A 139 19.23 9.02 9.51
C LEU A 139 18.41 8.40 10.64
N ALA A 140 17.32 7.71 10.28
CA ALA A 140 16.65 6.82 11.20
C ALA A 140 17.59 5.67 11.63
N ARG A 141 17.21 4.92 12.66
CA ARG A 141 17.96 3.71 13.00
C ARG A 141 17.71 2.64 11.93
N GLY A 142 18.76 2.16 11.25
CA GLY A 142 18.63 1.14 10.20
C GLY A 142 19.94 0.77 9.49
N VAL A 143 19.80 -0.07 8.47
CA VAL A 143 20.86 -0.41 7.52
C VAL A 143 20.58 0.30 6.20
N TYR A 144 21.63 0.81 5.56
CA TYR A 144 21.52 1.62 4.34
C TYR A 144 22.50 1.14 3.28
N THR A 145 22.08 1.25 2.02
CA THR A 145 22.96 1.11 0.85
C THR A 145 23.40 2.50 0.40
N VAL A 146 24.70 2.75 0.38
CA VAL A 146 25.30 3.97 -0.14
C VAL A 146 25.71 3.76 -1.59
N VAL A 147 25.41 4.72 -2.44
CA VAL A 147 25.81 4.76 -3.84
C VAL A 147 26.53 6.07 -4.13
N LEU A 148 27.81 6.00 -4.51
CA LEU A 148 28.61 7.13 -4.97
C LEU A 148 28.81 7.01 -6.49
N SER A 149 28.60 8.10 -7.24
CA SER A 149 28.80 8.12 -8.70
C SER A 149 29.69 9.29 -9.13
N GLN A 150 30.65 9.02 -10.04
CA GLN A 150 31.51 10.02 -10.68
C GLN A 150 31.61 9.71 -12.18
N GLY A 151 30.91 10.51 -13.01
CA GLY A 151 30.78 10.21 -14.44
C GLY A 151 30.05 8.88 -14.65
N SER A 152 30.65 7.97 -15.43
CA SER A 152 30.11 6.62 -15.66
C SER A 152 30.46 5.59 -14.59
N GLN A 153 31.30 5.95 -13.60
CA GLN A 153 31.71 5.03 -12.54
C GLN A 153 30.80 5.15 -11.32
N ARG A 154 30.48 4.00 -10.73
CA ARG A 154 29.64 3.89 -9.53
C ARG A 154 30.31 2.96 -8.52
N TRP A 155 30.22 3.34 -7.25
CA TRP A 155 30.67 2.54 -6.12
C TRP A 155 29.56 2.39 -5.10
N THR A 156 29.48 1.23 -4.47
CA THR A 156 28.44 0.92 -3.48
C THR A 156 29.03 0.40 -2.17
N SER A 157 28.37 0.68 -1.04
CA SER A 157 28.68 0.08 0.25
C SER A 157 27.42 -0.08 1.11
N ARG A 158 27.46 -0.96 2.11
CA ARG A 158 26.41 -1.12 3.13
C ARG A 158 26.91 -0.60 4.47
N VAL A 159 26.09 0.23 5.10
CA VAL A 159 26.40 0.91 6.35
C VAL A 159 25.22 0.76 7.32
N SER A 160 25.49 0.74 8.62
CA SER A 160 24.45 0.59 9.66
C SER A 160 24.58 1.65 10.74
N THR A 161 23.45 2.19 11.20
CA THR A 161 23.38 3.07 12.38
C THR A 161 23.09 2.27 13.67
N ILE A 162 23.03 0.94 13.61
CA ILE A 162 22.74 0.05 14.74
C ILE A 162 24.06 -0.52 15.28
N SER A 163 24.25 -0.46 16.60
CA SER A 163 25.43 -1.03 17.27
C SER A 163 25.32 -2.55 17.45
N ALA A 164 26.26 -3.26 16.82
CA ALA A 164 26.67 -4.67 16.95
C ALA A 164 25.61 -5.80 17.12
N GLY A 165 25.58 -6.70 16.12
CA GLY A 165 25.14 -8.10 16.28
C GLY A 165 24.00 -8.54 15.36
N ALA A 166 24.24 -8.73 14.05
CA ALA A 166 23.56 -9.74 13.19
C ALA A 166 23.80 -9.58 11.67
N VAL A 167 24.32 -8.46 11.16
CA VAL A 167 24.30 -8.19 9.70
C VAL A 167 25.69 -7.90 9.15
N ALA A 168 26.02 -8.45 7.97
CA ALA A 168 27.25 -8.21 7.21
C ALA A 168 27.35 -6.77 6.63
N ALA A 169 27.03 -5.76 7.44
CA ALA A 169 27.16 -4.33 7.13
C ALA A 169 28.23 -3.71 8.05
N GLU A 170 29.04 -2.81 7.52
CA GLU A 170 30.10 -2.15 8.29
C GLU A 170 29.50 -1.14 9.29
N GLN A 171 30.14 -1.01 10.45
CA GLN A 171 29.58 -0.35 11.63
C GLN A 171 29.60 1.18 11.54
N SER A 172 28.67 1.85 12.22
CA SER A 172 28.70 3.31 12.40
C SER A 172 30.04 3.75 13.01
N GLY A 173 30.69 4.75 12.40
CA GLY A 173 31.98 5.27 12.82
C GLY A 173 33.22 4.63 12.18
N GLU A 174 33.10 3.45 11.55
CA GLU A 174 34.20 2.80 10.82
C GLU A 174 34.12 3.12 9.31
N PRO A 175 35.24 3.39 8.62
CA PRO A 175 35.24 3.65 7.18
C PRO A 175 34.90 2.38 6.38
N ALA A 176 33.75 2.37 5.73
CA ALA A 176 33.35 1.31 4.83
C ALA A 176 33.93 1.49 3.44
N THR A 177 34.53 0.43 2.91
CA THR A 177 35.17 0.47 1.59
C THR A 177 34.10 0.53 0.48
N LEU A 178 34.07 1.60 -0.30
CA LEU A 178 33.23 1.72 -1.49
C LEU A 178 33.80 0.86 -2.62
N ARG A 179 33.08 -0.22 -2.98
CA ARG A 179 33.52 -1.18 -4.01
C ARG A 179 32.99 -0.76 -5.38
N SER A 180 33.83 -0.81 -6.42
CA SER A 180 33.42 -0.47 -7.78
C SER A 180 32.51 -1.55 -8.33
N SER A 181 31.33 -1.17 -8.82
CA SER A 181 30.39 -2.08 -9.49
C SER A 181 30.15 -1.58 -10.92
N PRO A 182 30.14 -2.46 -11.94
CA PRO A 182 29.58 -2.12 -13.24
C PRO A 182 28.13 -1.63 -13.08
N PRO A 183 27.65 -0.65 -13.87
CA PRO A 183 26.38 0.03 -13.60
C PRO A 183 25.09 -0.80 -13.66
N SER A 184 25.10 -2.05 -14.13
CA SER A 184 23.86 -2.77 -14.48
C SER A 184 23.79 -4.27 -14.17
N GLU A 185 24.91 -5.00 -14.06
CA GLU A 185 24.86 -6.47 -14.16
C GLU A 185 24.39 -7.21 -12.90
N ASN A 186 24.29 -6.53 -11.74
CA ASN A 186 23.89 -7.14 -10.46
C ASN A 186 22.72 -6.41 -9.78
N ILE A 187 21.85 -5.75 -10.55
CA ILE A 187 20.68 -5.05 -9.99
C ILE A 187 19.43 -5.81 -10.36
N LEU A 188 18.68 -6.26 -9.36
CA LEU A 188 17.31 -6.72 -9.57
C LEU A 188 16.39 -5.51 -9.71
N LYS A 189 15.53 -5.54 -10.71
CA LYS A 189 14.37 -4.65 -10.82
C LYS A 189 13.13 -5.45 -10.44
N VAL A 190 12.37 -4.95 -9.47
CA VAL A 190 11.12 -5.55 -9.02
C VAL A 190 9.97 -4.64 -9.41
N GLU A 191 8.99 -5.19 -10.11
CA GLU A 191 7.82 -4.48 -10.59
C GLU A 191 6.55 -5.20 -10.17
N ARG A 192 5.64 -4.47 -9.54
CA ARG A 192 4.29 -4.94 -9.23
C ARG A 192 3.37 -3.73 -9.40
N GLU A 193 2.33 -3.88 -10.21
CA GLU A 193 1.36 -2.79 -10.40
C GLU A 193 0.71 -2.43 -9.06
N GLY A 194 0.47 -1.14 -8.80
CA GLY A 194 0.04 -0.64 -7.49
C GLY A 194 1.18 -0.45 -6.48
N TYR A 195 2.41 -0.83 -6.83
CA TYR A 195 3.60 -0.64 -6.03
C TYR A 195 4.64 0.19 -6.79
N HIS A 196 5.57 0.80 -6.05
CA HIS A 196 6.73 1.47 -6.62
C HIS A 196 7.68 0.46 -7.25
N THR A 197 8.30 0.79 -8.38
CA THR A 197 9.39 -0.02 -8.94
C THR A 197 10.61 0.08 -8.05
N GLU A 198 11.10 -1.07 -7.56
CA GLU A 198 12.27 -1.13 -6.68
C GLU A 198 13.50 -1.69 -7.40
N TYR A 199 14.68 -1.21 -6.99
CA TYR A 199 15.96 -1.64 -7.52
C TYR A 199 16.86 -2.16 -6.40
N VAL A 200 17.21 -3.44 -6.44
CA VAL A 200 17.97 -4.12 -5.39
C VAL A 200 19.34 -4.54 -5.91
N SER A 201 20.39 -3.95 -5.36
CA SER A 201 21.77 -4.35 -5.68
C SER A 201 22.12 -5.66 -4.99
N LEU A 202 22.62 -6.61 -5.76
CA LEU A 202 23.14 -7.88 -5.27
C LEU A 202 24.65 -7.76 -5.04
N THR A 203 25.11 -8.22 -3.87
CA THR A 203 26.55 -8.31 -3.55
C THR A 203 27.16 -9.64 -4.01
N SER A 204 26.33 -10.65 -4.28
CA SER A 204 26.70 -11.96 -4.82
C SER A 204 25.46 -12.63 -5.43
N LEU A 205 25.65 -13.40 -6.51
CA LEU A 205 24.62 -14.22 -7.18
C LEU A 205 24.70 -15.70 -6.81
N GLN A 206 25.54 -16.06 -5.84
CA GLN A 206 25.57 -17.43 -5.32
C GLN A 206 24.24 -17.76 -4.61
N LYS A 207 23.84 -19.04 -4.61
CA LYS A 207 22.58 -19.56 -4.04
C LYS A 207 22.25 -18.97 -2.66
N HIS A 208 21.43 -17.91 -2.61
CA HIS A 208 20.89 -17.33 -1.39
C HIS A 208 19.41 -17.07 -1.60
N ALA A 209 18.60 -17.36 -0.58
CA ALA A 209 17.23 -16.87 -0.50
C ALA A 209 17.28 -15.38 -0.12
N VAL A 210 16.65 -14.51 -0.91
CA VAL A 210 16.60 -13.06 -0.66
C VAL A 210 15.15 -12.60 -0.50
N THR A 211 14.87 -11.84 0.56
CA THR A 211 13.60 -11.12 0.67
C THR A 211 13.75 -9.75 0.02
N LEU A 212 12.90 -9.48 -0.97
CA LEU A 212 12.79 -8.21 -1.67
C LEU A 212 11.56 -7.47 -1.13
N TYR A 213 11.74 -6.22 -0.74
CA TYR A 213 10.68 -5.39 -0.19
C TYR A 213 10.23 -4.39 -1.26
N VAL A 214 8.91 -4.24 -1.43
CA VAL A 214 8.34 -3.30 -2.40
C VAL A 214 7.32 -2.42 -1.70
N SER A 215 7.40 -1.11 -1.92
CA SER A 215 6.52 -0.14 -1.27
C SER A 215 5.24 0.03 -2.09
N SER A 216 4.07 -0.10 -1.45
CA SER A 216 2.79 0.26 -2.07
C SER A 216 2.77 1.74 -2.48
N GLN A 217 2.07 2.06 -3.57
CA GLN A 217 1.81 3.44 -3.98
C GLN A 217 0.76 4.13 -3.10
N PHE A 218 0.00 3.37 -2.32
CA PHE A 218 -0.93 3.91 -1.34
C PHE A 218 -0.22 4.21 -0.03
N HIS A 219 -0.59 5.29 0.65
CA HIS A 219 0.00 5.66 1.92
C HIS A 219 -0.55 4.81 3.07
N LEU A 220 0.34 4.37 3.96
CA LEU A 220 -0.04 3.77 5.24
C LEU A 220 -0.37 4.87 6.24
N HIS A 221 -1.60 4.89 6.73
CA HIS A 221 -2.05 5.76 7.81
C HIS A 221 -1.89 5.02 9.13
N GLN A 222 -1.14 5.61 10.08
CA GLN A 222 -0.80 4.94 11.33
C GLN A 222 -1.33 5.67 12.57
N GLY A 223 -1.86 4.90 13.51
CA GLY A 223 -2.43 5.44 14.75
C GLY A 223 -3.51 6.49 14.48
N ILE A 224 -4.47 6.16 13.61
CA ILE A 224 -5.62 6.99 13.26
C ILE A 224 -6.75 6.65 14.20
N MET A 225 -7.34 7.65 14.85
CA MET A 225 -8.56 7.45 15.63
C MET A 225 -9.67 6.92 14.72
N ALA A 226 -10.30 5.83 15.12
CA ALA A 226 -11.41 5.20 14.42
C ALA A 226 -12.63 5.10 15.33
N SER A 227 -13.80 5.33 14.76
CA SER A 227 -15.10 5.18 15.43
C SER A 227 -15.84 3.95 14.93
N THR A 228 -16.87 3.52 15.66
CA THR A 228 -17.86 2.57 15.16
C THR A 228 -19.04 3.31 14.53
N PHE A 229 -19.50 2.83 13.38
CA PHE A 229 -20.81 3.17 12.82
C PHE A 229 -21.45 1.92 12.21
N TRP A 230 -22.75 1.96 11.94
CA TRP A 230 -23.43 0.86 11.28
C TRP A 230 -24.55 1.28 10.34
N VAL A 231 -24.78 0.44 9.34
CA VAL A 231 -25.87 0.55 8.36
C VAL A 231 -27.23 0.57 9.07
N GLY A 232 -28.13 1.42 8.59
CA GLY A 232 -29.52 1.43 9.03
C GLY A 232 -29.77 2.16 10.35
N GLN A 233 -28.73 2.69 11.00
CA GLN A 233 -28.89 3.49 12.21
C GLN A 233 -29.75 4.73 11.92
N GLY A 234 -30.89 4.84 12.59
CA GLY A 234 -31.76 6.02 12.50
C GLY A 234 -31.10 7.26 13.09
N ALA A 235 -31.57 8.46 12.71
CA ALA A 235 -31.14 9.71 13.33
C ALA A 235 -31.62 9.77 14.80
N GLY A 236 -30.71 10.06 15.73
CA GLY A 236 -30.94 10.16 17.16
C GLY A 236 -30.07 11.23 17.81
N ASP A 237 -30.30 11.51 19.11
CA ASP A 237 -29.51 12.48 19.87
C ASP A 237 -28.05 12.00 20.03
N ASP A 238 -27.85 10.68 20.04
CA ASP A 238 -26.58 9.95 20.21
C ASP A 238 -25.69 9.95 18.95
N ASN A 239 -26.23 10.29 17.77
CA ASN A 239 -25.48 10.40 16.52
C ASN A 239 -25.61 11.78 15.86
N HIS A 240 -25.89 12.83 16.65
CA HIS A 240 -26.06 14.20 16.16
C HIS A 240 -27.13 14.34 15.06
N HIS A 241 -28.15 13.48 15.10
CA HIS A 241 -29.21 13.38 14.09
C HIS A 241 -28.72 13.00 12.68
N ILE A 242 -27.55 12.38 12.58
CA ILE A 242 -27.03 11.84 11.32
C ILE A 242 -27.59 10.42 11.16
N SER A 243 -28.28 10.14 10.07
CA SER A 243 -28.80 8.80 9.80
C SER A 243 -27.86 8.05 8.85
N ASN A 244 -27.59 6.79 9.19
CA ASN A 244 -26.87 5.82 8.35
C ASN A 244 -27.85 4.90 7.59
N VAL A 245 -29.11 5.32 7.45
CA VAL A 245 -30.12 4.61 6.64
C VAL A 245 -29.79 4.74 5.14
N PRO A 246 -29.50 5.95 4.62
CA PRO A 246 -28.77 6.10 3.36
C PRO A 246 -27.25 6.14 3.62
N SER A 247 -26.47 5.75 2.62
CA SER A 247 -25.05 6.11 2.53
C SER A 247 -24.84 7.28 1.58
N ALA A 248 -23.59 7.75 1.50
CA ALA A 248 -23.13 8.73 0.52
C ALA A 248 -23.28 8.31 -0.95
N TRP A 249 -23.72 7.08 -1.24
CA TRP A 249 -23.91 6.58 -2.61
C TRP A 249 -25.15 5.71 -2.82
N ASP A 250 -25.92 5.41 -1.77
CA ASP A 250 -27.11 4.57 -1.85
C ASP A 250 -28.20 5.08 -0.91
N THR A 251 -29.31 5.59 -1.46
CA THR A 251 -30.44 6.10 -0.66
C THR A 251 -31.26 4.99 -0.01
N GLU A 252 -31.12 3.76 -0.49
CA GLU A 252 -31.77 2.56 0.04
C GLU A 252 -30.76 1.65 0.75
N TRP A 253 -29.62 2.17 1.22
CA TRP A 253 -28.53 1.35 1.76
C TRP A 253 -28.98 0.41 2.89
N GLY A 254 -29.75 0.92 3.85
CA GLY A 254 -30.33 0.10 4.92
C GLY A 254 -31.28 -0.99 4.43
N ASP A 255 -32.09 -0.71 3.41
CA ASP A 255 -32.99 -1.69 2.80
C ASP A 255 -32.23 -2.72 1.96
N ASN A 256 -31.19 -2.28 1.26
CA ASN A 256 -30.30 -3.12 0.46
C ASN A 256 -29.48 -4.05 1.36
N PHE A 257 -29.05 -3.59 2.54
CA PHE A 257 -28.44 -4.42 3.57
C PHE A 257 -29.48 -5.35 4.23
N GLY A 258 -30.70 -4.85 4.40
CA GLY A 258 -31.89 -5.58 4.85
C GLY A 258 -32.15 -5.52 6.35
N LEU A 259 -31.22 -4.99 7.14
CA LEU A 259 -31.34 -4.84 8.58
C LEU A 259 -30.52 -3.65 9.07
N GLU A 260 -30.84 -3.16 10.26
CA GLU A 260 -29.95 -2.27 11.00
C GLU A 260 -28.78 -3.09 11.56
N ASP A 261 -27.57 -2.83 11.08
CA ASP A 261 -26.36 -3.62 11.35
C ASP A 261 -25.75 -3.34 12.73
N ALA A 262 -26.62 -3.14 13.73
CA ALA A 262 -26.22 -2.76 15.06
C ALA A 262 -25.19 -3.75 15.64
N PRO A 263 -24.24 -3.30 16.47
CA PRO A 263 -23.23 -4.18 17.05
C PRO A 263 -23.82 -5.35 17.84
N GLN A 264 -25.01 -5.20 18.40
CA GLN A 264 -25.68 -6.19 19.27
C GLN A 264 -26.38 -7.31 18.51
N ILE A 265 -26.46 -7.24 17.17
CA ILE A 265 -27.05 -8.34 16.40
C ILE A 265 -26.13 -9.58 16.48
N PRO A 266 -26.69 -10.79 16.60
CA PRO A 266 -25.89 -12.01 16.57
C PRO A 266 -25.12 -12.14 15.25
N ARG A 267 -23.87 -12.59 15.32
CA ARG A 267 -23.00 -12.83 14.15
C ARG A 267 -22.40 -14.24 14.19
N ASP A 268 -22.06 -14.76 13.02
CA ASP A 268 -21.46 -16.10 12.88
C ASP A 268 -19.95 -16.11 13.18
N GLY A 269 -19.30 -17.27 12.98
CA GLY A 269 -17.86 -17.42 13.18
C GLY A 269 -17.00 -16.61 12.19
N ASP A 270 -17.62 -16.14 11.10
CA ASP A 270 -17.06 -15.24 10.10
C ASP A 270 -17.52 -13.79 10.32
N PHE A 271 -18.12 -13.51 11.48
CA PHE A 271 -18.65 -12.22 11.91
C PHE A 271 -19.68 -11.61 10.95
N ILE A 272 -20.42 -12.44 10.22
CA ILE A 272 -21.53 -12.04 9.34
C ILE A 272 -22.84 -11.97 10.16
N PRO A 273 -23.70 -10.95 9.95
CA PRO A 273 -25.03 -10.89 10.58
C PRO A 273 -25.83 -12.19 10.47
N GLN A 274 -26.31 -12.72 11.59
CA GLN A 274 -27.23 -13.87 11.65
C GLN A 274 -28.67 -13.43 11.89
N ASP A 275 -29.21 -12.64 10.97
CA ASP A 275 -30.64 -12.30 10.94
C ASP A 275 -31.22 -12.67 9.58
N ALA A 276 -32.43 -13.24 9.56
CA ALA A 276 -33.08 -13.66 8.32
C ALA A 276 -33.39 -12.50 7.35
N ARG A 277 -33.34 -11.25 7.84
CA ARG A 277 -33.52 -10.04 7.03
C ARG A 277 -32.24 -9.62 6.32
N PHE A 278 -31.07 -10.07 6.74
CA PHE A 278 -29.81 -9.79 6.05
C PHE A 278 -29.91 -10.28 4.60
N THR A 279 -29.81 -9.38 3.63
CA THR A 279 -30.03 -9.73 2.22
C THR A 279 -28.83 -10.43 1.61
N GLY A 280 -27.64 -10.23 2.18
CA GLY A 280 -26.36 -10.64 1.62
C GLY A 280 -25.94 -9.86 0.37
N ARG A 281 -26.58 -8.72 0.07
CA ARG A 281 -26.27 -7.87 -1.11
C ARG A 281 -25.19 -6.82 -0.86
N GLU A 282 -25.01 -6.43 0.39
CA GLU A 282 -24.03 -5.44 0.81
C GLU A 282 -23.00 -6.07 1.75
N ASN A 283 -21.78 -5.57 1.72
CA ASN A 283 -20.68 -6.11 2.51
C ASN A 283 -20.85 -5.75 3.99
N PRO A 284 -20.81 -6.70 4.94
CA PRO A 284 -20.79 -6.39 6.37
C PRO A 284 -19.41 -5.92 6.86
N TYR A 285 -18.35 -6.13 6.07
CA TYR A 285 -17.03 -5.56 6.30
C TYR A 285 -16.89 -4.24 5.54
N TYR A 286 -17.32 -3.14 6.18
CA TYR A 286 -17.33 -1.82 5.55
C TYR A 286 -16.76 -0.72 6.44
N ILE A 287 -16.40 0.38 5.78
CA ILE A 287 -15.91 1.59 6.41
C ILE A 287 -16.50 2.85 5.78
N ALA A 288 -16.32 3.97 6.48
CA ALA A 288 -16.39 5.31 5.92
C ALA A 288 -15.03 6.03 6.00
N LEU A 289 -14.68 6.75 4.95
CA LEU A 289 -13.54 7.70 4.92
C LEU A 289 -14.05 9.11 4.59
N PRO A 290 -13.38 10.18 5.07
CA PRO A 290 -13.90 11.54 5.04
C PRO A 290 -13.76 12.21 3.66
N TYR A 291 -14.28 11.53 2.64
CA TYR A 291 -14.24 11.94 1.25
C TYR A 291 -15.42 11.36 0.46
N ASN A 292 -16.01 12.16 -0.44
CA ASN A 292 -16.97 11.70 -1.44
C ASN A 292 -16.58 12.29 -2.79
N ASP A 293 -16.60 11.47 -3.84
CA ASP A 293 -16.24 11.85 -5.21
C ASP A 293 -17.30 12.68 -5.94
N TYR A 294 -18.53 12.70 -5.43
CA TYR A 294 -19.63 13.54 -5.92
C TYR A 294 -19.74 14.86 -5.18
N ASP A 295 -20.07 15.92 -5.90
CA ASP A 295 -20.28 17.24 -5.34
C ASP A 295 -21.56 17.25 -4.51
N SER A 296 -21.46 17.84 -3.34
CA SER A 296 -22.60 18.05 -2.46
C SER A 296 -23.52 19.16 -2.99
N VAL A 297 -23.48 19.58 -4.27
CA VAL A 297 -24.49 20.48 -4.85
C VAL A 297 -25.89 19.84 -4.93
N VAL A 298 -26.04 18.59 -4.50
CA VAL A 298 -27.33 18.01 -4.12
C VAL A 298 -27.82 18.53 -2.74
N PHE A 299 -26.93 19.11 -1.92
CA PHE A 299 -27.14 19.74 -0.59
C PHE A 299 -26.06 20.80 -0.21
N ASP A 300 -25.86 21.88 -0.99
CA ASP A 300 -24.95 22.97 -0.61
C ASP A 300 -25.73 24.20 -0.06
N GLY A 301 -25.58 24.45 1.24
CA GLY A 301 -26.16 25.58 1.97
C GLY A 301 -25.33 26.88 1.94
N SER A 302 -24.36 27.02 1.03
CA SER A 302 -23.52 28.23 0.95
C SER A 302 -23.84 29.16 -0.22
N ASN A 303 -24.80 28.81 -1.09
CA ASN A 303 -25.35 29.70 -2.10
C ASN A 303 -26.52 30.55 -1.53
N PRO A 304 -26.42 31.90 -1.47
CA PRO A 304 -27.46 32.76 -0.91
C PRO A 304 -28.82 32.64 -1.60
N GLN A 305 -28.87 32.22 -2.87
CA GLN A 305 -30.12 31.99 -3.60
C GLN A 305 -30.74 30.62 -3.28
N HIS A 306 -29.96 29.67 -2.75
CA HIS A 306 -30.44 28.34 -2.32
C HIS A 306 -30.85 28.34 -0.84
N MET A 307 -30.33 29.28 -0.04
CA MET A 307 -30.69 29.44 1.36
C MET A 307 -32.16 29.82 1.60
N ASP A 308 -32.78 30.61 0.72
CA ASP A 308 -34.22 30.95 0.85
C ASP A 308 -35.12 29.73 0.58
N ALA A 309 -34.70 28.83 -0.30
CA ALA A 309 -35.42 27.59 -0.59
C ALA A 309 -35.22 26.54 0.53
N VAL A 310 -34.00 26.36 1.01
CA VAL A 310 -33.66 25.42 2.10
C VAL A 310 -34.22 25.90 3.44
N ALA A 311 -34.20 27.20 3.75
CA ALA A 311 -34.80 27.74 4.97
C ALA A 311 -36.33 27.59 4.99
N SER A 312 -36.99 27.67 3.82
CA SER A 312 -38.43 27.41 3.71
C SER A 312 -38.78 25.93 3.92
N LEU A 313 -37.90 25.01 3.50
CA LEU A 313 -38.09 23.56 3.65
C LEU A 313 -37.66 23.04 5.04
N GLN A 314 -36.62 23.59 5.66
CA GLN A 314 -36.21 23.24 7.02
C GLN A 314 -37.20 23.73 8.07
N SER A 315 -37.83 24.90 7.86
CA SER A 315 -38.89 25.40 8.74
C SER A 315 -40.14 24.52 8.74
N GLU A 316 -40.46 23.85 7.62
CA GLU A 316 -41.57 22.90 7.53
C GLU A 316 -41.17 21.49 8.00
N TYR A 317 -39.91 21.08 7.83
CA TYR A 317 -39.38 19.80 8.30
C TYR A 317 -39.31 19.72 9.84
N TYR A 318 -38.98 20.82 10.53
CA TYR A 318 -38.97 20.88 12.00
C TYR A 318 -40.37 20.91 12.65
N HIS A 319 -41.44 21.18 11.88
CA HIS A 319 -42.81 21.32 12.42
C HIS A 319 -43.79 20.20 12.02
N ALA A 320 -43.38 19.22 11.21
CA ALA A 320 -44.26 18.18 10.70
C ALA A 320 -43.79 16.75 11.03
N HIS A 321 -43.43 16.47 12.29
CA HIS A 321 -43.03 15.13 12.74
C HIS A 321 -44.21 14.19 13.07
N ASN A 322 -45.34 14.26 12.34
CA ASN A 322 -46.45 13.30 12.52
C ASN A 322 -47.33 13.20 11.25
N LYS A 323 -46.85 12.46 10.25
CA LYS A 323 -47.59 11.70 9.21
C LYS A 323 -46.78 11.69 7.92
N TRP A 324 -46.03 10.61 7.67
CA TRP A 324 -45.35 10.41 6.40
C TRP A 324 -45.64 9.02 5.84
N LEU A 325 -46.78 8.92 5.15
CA LEU A 325 -47.03 7.95 4.07
C LEU A 325 -47.74 8.74 2.97
N GLY A 326 -47.00 9.10 1.93
CA GLY A 326 -47.54 9.63 0.69
C GLY A 326 -47.25 11.12 0.46
N ARG A 327 -46.14 11.40 -0.22
CA ARG A 327 -46.00 12.44 -1.27
C ARG A 327 -44.56 12.46 -1.83
N GLN A 328 -44.21 11.38 -2.53
CA GLN A 328 -43.24 11.45 -3.63
C GLN A 328 -43.95 12.05 -4.84
N SER A 329 -43.45 13.14 -5.45
CA SER A 329 -43.74 13.56 -6.85
C SER A 329 -43.42 15.02 -7.22
N VAL A 330 -42.97 15.90 -6.30
CA VAL A 330 -42.67 17.31 -6.69
C VAL A 330 -41.18 17.56 -6.97
N PHE A 331 -40.30 16.73 -6.41
CA PHE A 331 -38.84 16.79 -6.60
C PHE A 331 -38.40 16.45 -8.04
N THR A 332 -39.07 15.49 -8.67
CA THR A 332 -38.61 14.80 -9.88
C THR A 332 -38.78 15.63 -11.17
N ARG A 333 -39.59 16.70 -11.18
CA ARG A 333 -39.95 17.42 -12.42
C ARG A 333 -39.04 18.60 -12.80
N ALA A 334 -38.21 19.08 -11.87
CA ALA A 334 -37.30 20.21 -12.12
C ALA A 334 -35.91 19.78 -12.61
N MET A 335 -35.50 18.52 -12.37
CA MET A 335 -34.13 18.04 -12.63
C MET A 335 -34.00 17.11 -13.85
N ALA A 336 -35.11 16.67 -14.43
CA ALA A 336 -35.12 15.78 -15.61
C ALA A 336 -34.32 16.26 -16.85
N PRO A 337 -34.07 17.57 -17.11
CA PRO A 337 -33.30 17.97 -18.28
C PRO A 337 -31.77 18.06 -18.08
N ILE A 338 -31.22 17.81 -16.87
CA ILE A 338 -29.78 17.95 -16.59
C ILE A 338 -28.97 16.68 -16.93
N PHE A 339 -29.64 15.55 -17.18
CA PHE A 339 -28.99 14.25 -17.39
C PHE A 339 -28.59 13.94 -18.85
N ASP A 340 -28.54 14.94 -19.74
CA ASP A 340 -28.03 14.79 -21.12
C ASP A 340 -26.70 15.54 -21.35
N THR A 341 -25.99 15.91 -20.28
CA THR A 341 -24.68 16.58 -20.36
C THR A 341 -23.69 16.00 -19.36
N ASP A 342 -22.53 15.54 -19.87
CA ASP A 342 -21.29 15.12 -19.20
C ASP A 342 -21.37 14.95 -17.67
N GLU A 343 -21.52 13.70 -17.20
CA GLU A 343 -21.53 13.32 -15.78
C GLU A 343 -20.32 13.82 -14.96
N TRP A 344 -19.24 14.25 -15.61
CA TRP A 344 -18.15 14.96 -14.93
C TRP A 344 -18.64 16.22 -14.19
N ALA A 345 -19.74 16.83 -14.63
CA ALA A 345 -20.35 17.99 -13.99
C ALA A 345 -20.93 17.71 -12.59
N LEU A 346 -21.09 16.43 -12.19
CA LEU A 346 -21.56 16.04 -10.86
C LEU A 346 -20.42 15.71 -9.88
N ARG A 347 -19.18 15.61 -10.35
CA ARG A 347 -18.02 15.27 -9.52
C ARG A 347 -17.40 16.52 -8.89
N LYS A 348 -16.87 16.39 -7.68
CA LYS A 348 -16.11 17.49 -7.05
C LYS A 348 -14.85 17.79 -7.84
N GLU A 349 -14.41 19.04 -7.82
CA GLU A 349 -13.07 19.41 -8.31
C GLU A 349 -11.98 18.56 -7.66
N SER A 350 -12.13 18.25 -6.36
CA SER A 350 -11.20 17.42 -5.61
C SER A 350 -11.13 15.96 -6.09
N ALA A 351 -12.04 15.49 -6.95
CA ALA A 351 -11.98 14.16 -7.57
C ALA A 351 -10.72 13.96 -8.42
N HIS A 352 -10.08 15.04 -8.88
CA HIS A 352 -8.78 14.97 -9.53
C HIS A 352 -7.66 14.42 -8.63
N ALA A 353 -7.82 14.43 -7.30
CA ALA A 353 -6.87 13.85 -6.35
C ALA A 353 -6.95 12.31 -6.28
N ILE A 354 -8.04 11.70 -6.76
CA ILE A 354 -8.24 10.24 -6.68
C ILE A 354 -7.16 9.54 -7.53
N PRO A 355 -6.35 8.62 -6.95
CA PRO A 355 -5.22 8.01 -7.66
C PRO A 355 -5.63 7.21 -8.90
N TRP A 356 -6.83 6.63 -8.88
CA TRP A 356 -7.37 5.73 -9.90
C TRP A 356 -8.48 6.37 -10.75
N LYS A 357 -8.59 7.70 -10.78
CA LYS A 357 -9.64 8.41 -11.54
C LYS A 357 -9.71 8.06 -13.03
N GLU A 358 -8.61 7.58 -13.63
CA GLU A 358 -8.56 7.21 -15.06
C GLU A 358 -8.72 5.69 -15.30
N ALA A 359 -9.03 4.90 -14.27
CA ALA A 359 -8.94 3.43 -14.37
C ALA A 359 -10.09 2.79 -15.19
N GLU A 360 -11.26 3.41 -15.25
CA GLU A 360 -12.39 2.90 -16.03
C GLU A 360 -13.34 4.03 -16.47
N ASN A 361 -14.41 3.66 -17.18
CA ASN A 361 -15.54 4.56 -17.39
C ASN A 361 -16.40 4.59 -16.12
N TRP A 362 -16.49 5.76 -15.51
CA TRP A 362 -17.16 5.98 -14.23
C TRP A 362 -18.63 6.39 -14.34
N SER A 363 -19.25 6.26 -15.51
CA SER A 363 -20.64 6.63 -15.69
C SER A 363 -21.56 5.79 -14.78
N GLY A 364 -22.41 6.47 -13.98
CA GLY A 364 -23.31 5.85 -13.00
C GLY A 364 -22.61 5.13 -11.83
N LYS A 365 -21.31 5.38 -11.62
CA LYS A 365 -20.49 4.71 -10.59
C LYS A 365 -19.72 5.71 -9.74
N SER A 366 -19.53 5.41 -8.46
CA SER A 366 -18.54 6.13 -7.67
C SER A 366 -17.14 5.61 -7.97
N MET A 367 -16.17 6.52 -8.01
CA MET A 367 -14.75 6.21 -8.07
C MET A 367 -14.25 5.58 -6.77
N VAL A 368 -14.91 5.85 -5.65
CA VAL A 368 -14.44 5.49 -4.30
C VAL A 368 -15.31 4.43 -3.61
N LYS A 369 -16.62 4.34 -3.89
CA LYS A 369 -17.48 3.28 -3.38
C LYS A 369 -16.92 1.91 -3.76
N GLY A 370 -16.92 0.99 -2.80
CA GLY A 370 -16.51 -0.40 -2.99
C GLY A 370 -15.00 -0.61 -3.02
N ARG A 371 -14.19 0.45 -2.91
CA ARG A 371 -12.72 0.34 -2.81
C ARG A 371 -12.32 -0.34 -1.52
N TRP A 372 -11.21 -1.07 -1.57
CA TRP A 372 -10.76 -1.88 -0.46
C TRP A 372 -9.70 -1.18 0.38
N VAL A 373 -9.79 -1.36 1.69
CA VAL A 373 -8.71 -1.07 2.62
C VAL A 373 -8.31 -2.32 3.39
N ARG A 374 -7.08 -2.31 3.90
CA ARG A 374 -6.67 -3.16 5.02
C ARG A 374 -6.58 -2.31 6.28
N ILE A 375 -7.01 -2.86 7.40
CA ILE A 375 -7.10 -2.22 8.71
C ILE A 375 -6.51 -3.16 9.75
N ARG A 376 -5.74 -2.61 10.68
CA ARG A 376 -5.14 -3.37 11.77
C ARG A 376 -5.28 -2.60 13.07
N TYR A 377 -5.75 -3.30 14.09
CA TYR A 377 -5.89 -2.80 15.44
C TYR A 377 -4.76 -3.34 16.33
N GLN A 378 -4.13 -2.47 17.12
CA GLN A 378 -3.09 -2.82 18.10
C GLN A 378 -1.96 -3.73 17.59
N GLY A 379 -1.57 -3.58 16.31
CA GLY A 379 -0.51 -4.41 15.71
C GLY A 379 -0.92 -5.87 15.44
N GLY A 380 -2.21 -6.20 15.51
CA GLY A 380 -2.76 -7.51 15.20
C GLY A 380 -2.72 -7.90 13.72
N GLU A 381 -3.61 -8.78 13.29
CA GLU A 381 -3.70 -9.16 11.87
C GLU A 381 -4.41 -8.08 11.03
N TRP A 382 -4.12 -8.04 9.74
CA TRP A 382 -4.86 -7.21 8.80
C TRP A 382 -6.24 -7.79 8.53
N VAL A 383 -7.26 -6.94 8.67
CA VAL A 383 -8.64 -7.19 8.28
C VAL A 383 -8.98 -6.28 7.10
N TYR A 384 -9.79 -6.78 6.16
CA TYR A 384 -10.09 -6.08 4.92
C TYR A 384 -11.55 -5.65 4.89
N ALA A 385 -11.81 -4.46 4.36
CA ALA A 385 -13.14 -3.87 4.31
C ALA A 385 -13.34 -3.01 3.06
N GLN A 386 -14.60 -2.87 2.63
CA GLN A 386 -14.98 -1.99 1.54
C GLN A 386 -15.39 -0.60 2.03
N TRP A 387 -15.03 0.42 1.26
CA TRP A 387 -15.44 1.79 1.49
C TRP A 387 -16.87 2.01 0.97
N LEU A 388 -17.85 2.05 1.88
CA LEU A 388 -19.28 2.07 1.51
C LEU A 388 -20.05 3.30 2.00
N ASP A 389 -19.42 4.15 2.81
CA ASP A 389 -19.98 5.47 3.15
C ASP A 389 -18.92 6.57 3.22
N ALA A 390 -19.31 7.83 3.38
CA ALA A 390 -18.40 8.96 3.53
C ALA A 390 -18.54 9.60 4.91
N GLY A 391 -17.42 9.90 5.54
CA GLY A 391 -17.32 10.35 6.93
C GLY A 391 -16.06 9.82 7.59
N PRO A 392 -15.67 10.27 8.79
CA PRO A 392 -16.46 11.09 9.70
C PRO A 392 -16.31 12.60 9.47
N TYR A 393 -17.41 13.35 9.68
CA TYR A 393 -17.56 14.83 9.74
C TYR A 393 -17.17 15.66 8.50
N HIS A 394 -16.26 15.17 7.66
CA HIS A 394 -15.80 15.82 6.44
C HIS A 394 -16.01 14.90 5.24
N TYR A 395 -16.16 15.50 4.07
CA TYR A 395 -16.45 14.81 2.81
C TYR A 395 -15.52 15.22 1.67
N ASP A 396 -14.40 15.88 1.98
CA ASP A 396 -13.44 16.40 0.99
C ASP A 396 -11.96 16.25 1.38
N ASP A 397 -11.63 15.44 2.38
CA ASP A 397 -10.30 15.44 2.99
C ASP A 397 -9.23 14.69 2.18
N THR A 398 -8.96 15.16 0.97
CA THR A 398 -8.06 14.50 0.00
C THR A 398 -6.62 14.38 0.48
N ALA A 399 -6.12 15.39 1.21
CA ALA A 399 -4.74 15.41 1.69
C ALA A 399 -4.50 14.30 2.73
N TYR A 400 -5.53 13.97 3.51
CA TYR A 400 -5.54 12.82 4.38
C TYR A 400 -5.82 11.55 3.59
N VAL A 401 -7.01 11.40 2.99
CA VAL A 401 -7.46 10.13 2.42
C VAL A 401 -6.52 9.58 1.33
N PHE A 402 -6.04 10.44 0.43
CA PHE A 402 -5.17 10.02 -0.67
C PHE A 402 -3.70 10.40 -0.48
N GLY A 403 -3.37 11.06 0.63
CA GLY A 403 -2.04 11.62 0.89
C GLY A 403 -1.43 11.10 2.18
N SER A 404 -0.53 11.87 2.76
CA SER A 404 0.16 11.51 4.00
C SER A 404 -0.20 12.42 5.18
N ALA A 405 -1.22 13.27 5.04
CA ALA A 405 -1.65 14.15 6.12
C ALA A 405 -2.31 13.34 7.25
N ARG A 406 -2.55 13.99 8.39
CA ARG A 406 -3.47 13.50 9.43
C ARG A 406 -4.90 13.94 9.08
N PRO A 407 -5.95 13.27 9.61
CA PRO A 407 -7.33 13.70 9.43
C PRO A 407 -7.50 15.17 9.82
N ARG A 408 -8.23 15.94 9.02
CA ARG A 408 -8.46 17.38 9.25
C ARG A 408 -9.37 17.67 10.44
N ASN A 409 -10.16 16.70 10.91
CA ASN A 409 -11.12 16.90 12.01
C ASN A 409 -10.42 17.45 13.27
N GLU A 410 -10.52 18.77 13.50
CA GLU A 410 -9.90 19.51 14.62
C GLU A 410 -10.87 19.77 15.80
N GLU A 411 -12.19 19.61 15.61
CA GLU A 411 -13.21 19.84 16.65
C GLU A 411 -14.07 18.59 16.91
N GLY A 412 -13.93 18.02 18.11
CA GLY A 412 -14.96 17.14 18.67
C GLY A 412 -16.09 17.99 19.25
N SER A 413 -17.27 17.98 18.62
CA SER A 413 -18.49 18.57 19.18
C SER A 413 -19.18 17.68 20.23
N GLY A 414 -18.75 17.71 21.50
CA GLY A 414 -19.55 17.19 22.64
C GLY A 414 -19.13 15.84 23.25
N MET A 415 -20.05 15.19 23.97
CA MET A 415 -19.77 14.06 24.88
C MET A 415 -19.77 12.68 24.17
N ASP A 416 -20.22 12.61 22.91
CA ASP A 416 -20.28 11.40 22.07
C ASP A 416 -19.50 11.50 20.73
N VAL A 417 -18.74 12.58 20.53
CA VAL A 417 -17.80 12.72 19.41
C VAL A 417 -16.52 11.96 19.71
N SER A 418 -16.09 11.13 18.77
CA SER A 418 -14.70 10.66 18.73
C SER A 418 -13.85 11.84 18.28
N PRO A 419 -13.15 12.57 19.18
CA PRO A 419 -12.34 13.68 18.72
C PRO A 419 -11.27 13.07 17.80
N TYR A 420 -11.08 13.64 16.60
CA TYR A 420 -10.06 13.26 15.63
C TYR A 420 -10.29 11.98 14.81
N ALA A 421 -11.50 11.39 14.79
CA ALA A 421 -11.75 10.22 13.96
C ALA A 421 -11.43 10.49 12.48
N GLY A 422 -10.70 9.56 11.86
CA GLY A 422 -10.35 9.61 10.44
C GLY A 422 -10.97 8.49 9.62
N ILE A 423 -11.62 7.53 10.28
CA ILE A 423 -12.25 6.37 9.64
C ILE A 423 -13.35 5.86 10.56
N ASP A 424 -14.53 5.58 10.00
CA ASP A 424 -15.59 4.85 10.70
C ASP A 424 -15.57 3.39 10.27
N ILE A 425 -15.73 2.47 11.22
CA ILE A 425 -15.52 1.04 11.00
C ILE A 425 -16.76 0.25 11.44
N SER A 426 -17.20 -0.70 10.61
CA SER A 426 -18.36 -1.54 10.90
C SER A 426 -18.13 -2.50 12.08
N PRO A 427 -19.20 -3.00 12.73
CA PRO A 427 -19.06 -3.95 13.84
C PRO A 427 -18.34 -5.24 13.44
N SER A 428 -18.61 -5.80 12.25
CA SER A 428 -17.95 -7.02 11.77
C SER A 428 -16.43 -6.87 11.64
N VAL A 429 -15.94 -5.69 11.25
CA VAL A 429 -14.50 -5.42 11.16
C VAL A 429 -13.88 -5.37 12.55
N TRP A 430 -14.48 -4.63 13.49
CA TRP A 430 -14.02 -4.55 14.88
C TRP A 430 -13.97 -5.91 15.58
N LEU A 431 -15.05 -6.70 15.46
CA LEU A 431 -15.11 -8.05 16.02
C LEU A 431 -14.05 -8.97 15.39
N LYS A 432 -13.84 -8.87 14.06
CA LYS A 432 -12.81 -9.65 13.37
C LYS A 432 -11.39 -9.27 13.80
N MET A 433 -11.16 -8.01 14.18
CA MET A 433 -9.91 -7.54 14.77
C MET A 433 -9.74 -7.97 16.24
N GLY A 434 -10.72 -8.67 16.81
CA GLY A 434 -10.65 -9.25 18.16
C GLY A 434 -11.22 -8.36 19.26
N VAL A 435 -11.96 -7.30 18.91
CA VAL A 435 -12.73 -6.57 19.94
C VAL A 435 -13.90 -7.42 20.39
N GLU A 436 -14.07 -7.56 21.70
CA GLU A 436 -15.10 -8.42 22.27
C GLU A 436 -16.48 -7.76 22.21
N GLN A 437 -17.52 -8.58 22.02
CA GLN A 437 -18.92 -8.14 21.97
C GLN A 437 -19.32 -7.34 23.22
N ASP A 438 -18.86 -7.76 24.41
CA ASP A 438 -19.14 -7.09 25.68
C ASP A 438 -18.72 -5.62 25.69
N PHE A 439 -17.73 -5.24 24.89
CA PHE A 439 -17.32 -3.84 24.75
C PHE A 439 -18.40 -3.01 24.05
N PHE A 440 -18.99 -3.54 22.98
CA PHE A 440 -20.12 -2.92 22.31
C PHE A 440 -21.36 -2.84 23.19
N ASP A 441 -21.63 -3.89 23.96
CA ASP A 441 -22.78 -3.92 24.86
C ASP A 441 -22.65 -2.89 25.99
N GLN A 442 -21.42 -2.60 26.42
CA GLN A 442 -21.14 -1.64 27.47
C GLN A 442 -21.08 -0.18 27.00
N TRP A 443 -20.53 0.06 25.79
CA TRP A 443 -20.18 1.41 25.34
C TRP A 443 -20.87 1.85 24.05
N GLY A 444 -21.64 0.97 23.39
CA GLY A 444 -22.34 1.26 22.13
C GLY A 444 -21.43 1.37 20.90
N GLY A 445 -20.12 1.47 21.08
CA GLY A 445 -19.13 1.60 20.01
C GLY A 445 -17.70 1.66 20.54
N ILE A 446 -16.73 1.75 19.63
CA ILE A 446 -15.30 1.82 19.93
C ILE A 446 -14.73 3.12 19.38
N ASN A 447 -13.92 3.78 20.19
CA ASN A 447 -13.11 4.94 19.80
C ASN A 447 -11.65 4.68 20.21
N ASP A 448 -10.87 4.14 19.28
CA ASP A 448 -9.44 3.88 19.49
C ASP A 448 -8.68 3.94 18.15
N THR A 449 -7.36 3.81 18.22
CA THR A 449 -6.46 3.99 17.09
C THR A 449 -6.24 2.71 16.29
N VAL A 450 -6.25 2.85 14.96
CA VAL A 450 -5.95 1.80 13.99
C VAL A 450 -4.88 2.25 13.01
N ASP A 451 -4.23 1.29 12.36
CA ASP A 451 -3.49 1.50 11.12
C ASP A 451 -4.40 1.12 9.95
N TRP A 452 -4.39 1.88 8.85
CA TRP A 452 -5.10 1.51 7.63
C TRP A 452 -4.39 1.95 6.36
N GLN A 453 -4.66 1.27 5.25
CA GLN A 453 -4.11 1.57 3.93
C GLN A 453 -5.03 1.05 2.83
N PHE A 454 -5.14 1.77 1.71
CA PHE A 454 -5.81 1.22 0.52
C PHE A 454 -5.11 -0.03 0.01
N VAL A 455 -5.90 -0.96 -0.50
CA VAL A 455 -5.42 -2.19 -1.14
C VAL A 455 -6.21 -2.40 -2.42
N ARG A 456 -5.53 -2.97 -3.41
CA ARG A 456 -6.18 -3.36 -4.66
C ARG A 456 -7.08 -4.56 -4.41
N GLU A 457 -8.20 -4.67 -5.12
CA GLU A 457 -9.16 -5.76 -4.93
C GLU A 457 -8.52 -7.14 -5.17
N GLU A 458 -7.66 -7.24 -6.18
CA GLU A 458 -6.86 -8.41 -6.52
C GLU A 458 -5.81 -8.78 -5.46
N ASP A 459 -5.40 -7.81 -4.63
CA ASP A 459 -4.44 -8.02 -3.54
C ASP A 459 -5.15 -8.32 -2.19
N VAL A 460 -6.48 -8.22 -2.14
CA VAL A 460 -7.25 -8.65 -0.95
C VAL A 460 -7.20 -10.18 -0.86
N PRO A 461 -6.69 -10.77 0.24
CA PRO A 461 -6.64 -12.21 0.39
C PRO A 461 -8.04 -12.82 0.55
N PRO A 462 -8.20 -14.13 0.33
CA PRO A 462 -9.43 -14.84 0.69
C PRO A 462 -9.76 -14.67 2.18
N GLY A 463 -11.02 -14.44 2.49
CA GLY A 463 -11.50 -14.29 3.86
C GLY A 463 -12.98 -13.89 3.91
N PRO A 464 -13.55 -13.77 5.12
CA PRO A 464 -14.99 -13.52 5.31
C PRO A 464 -15.47 -12.22 4.68
N TRP A 465 -14.59 -11.22 4.61
CA TRP A 465 -14.84 -9.94 3.93
C TRP A 465 -15.20 -10.08 2.44
N LYS A 466 -14.85 -11.20 1.78
CA LYS A 466 -15.21 -11.44 0.37
C LYS A 466 -16.54 -12.18 0.18
N HIS A 467 -17.27 -12.54 1.23
CA HIS A 467 -18.51 -13.32 1.10
C HIS A 467 -19.66 -12.52 0.45
N HIS A 468 -19.71 -11.21 0.70
CA HIS A 468 -20.80 -10.32 0.25
C HIS A 468 -20.24 -9.03 -0.35
N VAL A 469 -19.52 -9.11 -1.47
CA VAL A 469 -18.87 -7.92 -2.06
C VAL A 469 -19.90 -6.97 -2.67
N SER A 470 -19.90 -5.71 -2.23
CA SER A 470 -20.70 -4.61 -2.79
C SER A 470 -20.08 -4.10 -4.09
N ASP A 471 -20.93 -3.66 -5.04
CA ASP A 471 -20.48 -2.99 -6.25
C ASP A 471 -20.25 -1.48 -6.04
N ASN A 472 -19.73 -0.80 -7.07
CA ASN A 472 -19.45 0.64 -7.03
C ASN A 472 -20.56 1.49 -7.68
N LYS A 473 -21.73 0.92 -7.96
CA LYS A 473 -22.84 1.69 -8.53
C LYS A 473 -23.43 2.61 -7.48
N THR A 474 -23.87 3.77 -7.93
CA THR A 474 -24.63 4.69 -7.10
C THR A 474 -26.12 4.44 -7.27
N ASN A 475 -26.85 4.25 -6.18
CA ASN A 475 -28.29 4.00 -6.16
C ASN A 475 -29.00 5.18 -5.52
N TRP A 476 -29.27 6.19 -6.34
CA TRP A 476 -30.08 7.33 -5.94
C TRP A 476 -31.52 7.07 -6.39
N VAL A 477 -32.46 6.90 -5.47
CA VAL A 477 -33.88 6.80 -5.80
C VAL A 477 -34.41 8.21 -6.07
N TYR A 478 -34.84 8.45 -7.31
CA TYR A 478 -35.27 9.76 -7.86
C TYR A 478 -36.79 10.00 -7.80
#